data_AF-A0A1Z1W540-F1
#
_entry.id   AF-A0A1Z1W540-F1
#
_cell.length_a   1.000
_cell.length_b   1.000
_cell.length_c   1.000
_cell.angle_alpha   90.00
_cell.angle_beta   90.00
_cell.angle_gamma   90.00
#
_symmetry.space_group_name_H-M   'P 1'
#
loop_
_entity.id
_entity.type
_entity.pdbx_description
1 polymer ?
#
loop_
_entity_poly.entity_id
_entity_poly.type
_entity_poly.pdbx_seq_one_letter_code
_entity_poly.pdbx_strand_id
1 'polypeptide(L)'
;MPAPAEDDGILRITTAAQPPVEEARRVLFVIDDQEFTVPKVIDERLVYLAVESMRNDGAVFSGQRLVELLLGKPQYSDLLALYEQKKINQENFDAIVRTVSNLFFDHMNSDEDAAGKATAAS
;
A
#
# COMPACT_ATOMS: atom_id res chain seq x y z
N MET A 1 -1.02 -25.73 18.35
CA MET A 1 -0.06 -24.61 18.41
C MET A 1 0.90 -24.89 19.57
N PRO A 2 2.20 -25.05 19.34
CA PRO A 2 3.16 -24.99 20.44
C PRO A 2 3.46 -23.52 20.78
N ALA A 3 3.57 -23.24 22.08
CA ALA A 3 3.90 -21.92 22.62
C ALA A 3 5.37 -21.54 22.33
N PRO A 4 5.69 -20.24 22.26
CA PRO A 4 7.08 -19.79 22.12
C PRO A 4 7.90 -20.24 23.32
N ALA A 5 9.07 -20.83 23.06
CA ALA A 5 10.10 -21.06 24.07
C ALA A 5 11.02 -19.84 24.08
N GLU A 6 11.08 -19.14 25.21
CA GLU A 6 12.04 -18.07 25.45
C GLU A 6 13.38 -18.70 25.85
N ASP A 7 14.38 -18.59 24.97
CA ASP A 7 15.76 -18.95 25.29
C ASP A 7 16.67 -17.78 24.89
N ASP A 8 17.40 -17.24 25.87
CA ASP A 8 18.44 -16.19 25.75
C ASP A 8 18.09 -14.89 25.01
N GLY A 9 16.83 -14.44 25.01
CA GLY A 9 16.43 -13.16 24.41
C GLY A 9 16.58 -13.10 22.89
N ILE A 10 16.81 -14.24 22.24
CA ILE A 10 16.91 -14.34 20.78
C ILE A 10 15.54 -14.72 20.22
N LEU A 11 14.92 -13.76 19.53
CA LEU A 11 13.71 -14.00 18.75
C LEU A 11 14.00 -14.95 17.59
N ARG A 12 13.75 -16.25 17.78
CA ARG A 12 13.88 -17.27 16.72
C ARG A 12 12.57 -17.40 15.96
N ILE A 13 12.46 -16.71 14.83
CA ILE A 13 11.34 -16.87 13.89
C ILE A 13 11.75 -17.86 12.80
N THR A 14 11.01 -18.97 12.69
CA THR A 14 11.13 -19.91 11.57
C THR A 14 9.94 -19.71 10.64
N THR A 15 10.10 -18.94 9.58
CA THR A 15 9.09 -18.82 8.52
C THR A 15 9.30 -19.95 7.53
N ALA A 16 8.48 -21.00 7.62
CA ALA A 16 8.35 -21.93 6.51
C ALA A 16 7.93 -21.11 5.28
N ALA A 17 8.73 -21.19 4.21
CA ALA A 17 8.56 -20.37 3.01
C ALA A 17 7.16 -20.59 2.43
N GLN A 18 6.24 -19.67 2.72
CA GLN A 18 5.02 -19.56 1.93
C GLN A 18 5.47 -19.23 0.51
N PRO A 19 5.03 -20.00 -0.51
CA PRO A 19 5.30 -19.62 -1.88
C PRO A 19 4.75 -18.21 -2.09
N PRO A 20 5.47 -17.34 -2.81
CA PRO A 20 5.02 -15.98 -3.06
C PRO A 20 3.62 -16.05 -3.67
N VAL A 21 2.63 -15.53 -2.95
CA VAL A 21 1.27 -15.41 -3.48
C VAL A 21 1.36 -14.36 -4.57
N GLU A 22 1.08 -14.76 -5.81
CA GLU A 22 1.03 -13.84 -6.93
C GLU A 22 -0.06 -12.81 -6.66
N GLU A 23 0.37 -11.56 -6.42
CA GLU A 23 -0.52 -10.49 -6.03
C GLU A 23 -1.33 -10.04 -7.26
N ALA A 24 -2.64 -10.25 -7.23
CA ALA A 24 -3.50 -9.81 -8.33
C ALA A 24 -3.56 -8.27 -8.36
N ARG A 25 -3.15 -7.67 -9.48
CA ARG A 25 -3.08 -6.20 -9.65
C ARG A 25 -4.18 -5.69 -10.59
N ARG A 26 -4.52 -4.41 -10.47
CA ARG A 26 -5.43 -3.67 -11.37
C ARG A 26 -4.78 -2.37 -11.83
N VAL A 27 -5.10 -1.93 -13.04
CA VAL A 27 -4.65 -0.63 -13.56
C VAL A 27 -5.27 0.49 -12.73
N LEU A 28 -4.44 1.43 -12.29
CA LEU A 28 -4.84 2.64 -11.58
C LEU A 28 -4.86 3.85 -12.52
N PHE A 29 -3.81 4.03 -13.32
CA PHE A 29 -3.69 5.10 -14.30
C PHE A 29 -2.70 4.72 -15.41
N VAL A 30 -2.70 5.48 -16.50
CA VAL A 30 -1.84 5.27 -17.68
C VAL A 30 -1.13 6.58 -18.02
N ILE A 31 0.18 6.52 -18.31
CA ILE A 31 0.98 7.65 -18.79
C ILE A 31 1.76 7.17 -20.01
N ASP A 32 1.61 7.81 -21.18
CA ASP A 32 2.34 7.47 -22.41
C ASP A 32 2.35 5.95 -22.72
N ASP A 33 1.17 5.32 -22.69
CA ASP A 33 0.96 3.87 -22.89
C ASP A 33 1.59 2.95 -21.81
N GLN A 34 2.16 3.51 -20.74
CA GLN A 34 2.62 2.78 -19.56
C GLN A 34 1.50 2.67 -18.52
N GLU A 35 1.09 1.44 -18.23
CA GLU A 35 0.10 1.16 -17.18
C GLU A 35 0.77 1.12 -15.80
N PHE A 36 0.22 1.90 -14.87
CA PHE A 36 0.56 1.86 -13.46
C PHE A 36 -0.53 1.10 -12.73
N THR A 37 -0.14 0.08 -11.98
CA THR A 37 -1.03 -0.89 -11.38
C THR A 37 -0.88 -0.90 -9.86
N VAL A 38 -1.97 -1.21 -9.17
CA VAL A 38 -2.00 -1.39 -7.71
C VAL A 38 -2.57 -2.77 -7.36
N PRO A 39 -2.27 -3.29 -6.17
CA PRO A 39 -2.90 -4.49 -5.65
C PRO A 39 -4.43 -4.37 -5.65
N LYS A 40 -5.13 -5.45 -6.00
CA LYS A 40 -6.59 -5.52 -5.86
C LYS A 40 -7.02 -5.58 -4.40
N VAL A 41 -6.20 -6.19 -3.56
CA VAL A 41 -6.37 -6.29 -2.11
C VAL A 41 -5.17 -5.61 -1.49
N ILE A 42 -5.40 -4.64 -0.59
CA ILE A 42 -4.32 -3.97 0.13
C ILE A 42 -4.08 -4.74 1.41
N ASP A 43 -2.90 -5.34 1.54
CA ASP A 43 -2.53 -6.13 2.72
C ASP A 43 -2.48 -5.24 3.99
N GLU A 44 -2.92 -5.77 5.13
CA GLU A 44 -2.86 -5.08 6.44
C GLU A 44 -1.45 -4.58 6.77
N ARG A 45 -0.41 -5.29 6.32
CA ARG A 45 0.98 -4.85 6.44
C ARG A 45 1.23 -3.53 5.72
N LEU A 46 0.70 -3.35 4.51
CA LEU A 46 0.85 -2.10 3.76
C LEU A 46 0.11 -0.96 4.46
N VAL A 47 -1.07 -1.27 5.04
CA VAL A 47 -1.82 -0.31 5.85
C VAL A 47 -1.01 0.14 7.06
N TYR A 48 -0.46 -0.80 7.82
CA TYR A 48 0.39 -0.52 8.97
C TYR A 48 1.59 0.36 8.59
N LEU A 49 2.32 -0.01 7.53
CA LEU A 49 3.51 0.73 7.08
C LEU A 49 3.15 2.16 6.63
N ALA A 50 2.01 2.35 5.97
CA ALA A 50 1.54 3.66 5.56
C ALA A 50 1.19 4.54 6.77
N VAL A 51 0.45 4.00 7.74
CA VAL A 51 0.06 4.72 8.97
C VAL A 51 1.26 5.01 9.85
N GLU A 52 2.22 4.09 9.95
CA GLU A 52 3.47 4.28 10.67
C GLU A 52 4.28 5.44 10.07
N SER A 53 4.40 5.50 8.74
CA SER A 53 5.05 6.63 8.06
C SER A 53 4.30 7.95 8.26
N MET A 54 2.95 7.95 8.22
CA MET A 54 2.16 9.15 8.55
C MET A 54 2.46 9.68 9.96
N ARG A 55 2.60 8.76 10.92
CA ARG A 55 2.89 9.10 12.32
C ARG A 55 4.30 9.66 12.50
N ASN A 56 5.29 9.12 11.80
CA ASN A 56 6.69 9.47 11.99
C ASN A 56 7.12 10.69 11.17
N ASP A 57 6.67 10.77 9.92
CA ASP A 57 7.20 11.72 8.93
C ASP A 57 6.18 12.83 8.56
N GLY A 58 4.94 12.69 9.00
CA GLY A 58 3.85 13.61 8.69
C GLY A 58 3.21 13.38 7.31
N ALA A 59 2.09 14.07 7.07
CA ALA A 59 1.15 13.76 5.99
C ALA A 59 1.72 13.86 4.55
N VAL A 60 2.75 14.69 4.33
CA VAL A 60 3.31 14.92 2.99
C VAL A 60 4.23 13.76 2.59
N PHE A 61 5.14 13.34 3.47
CA PHE A 61 6.07 12.25 3.19
C PHE A 61 5.36 10.89 3.15
N SER A 62 4.30 10.73 3.93
CA SER A 62 3.48 9.53 3.88
C SER A 62 2.73 9.34 2.57
N GLY A 63 2.37 10.42 1.87
CA GLY A 63 1.72 10.32 0.56
C GLY A 63 2.65 9.68 -0.48
N GLN A 64 3.90 10.13 -0.53
CA GLN A 64 4.91 9.55 -1.42
C GLN A 64 5.23 8.10 -1.04
N ARG A 65 5.36 7.82 0.26
CA ARG A 65 5.61 6.47 0.76
C ARG A 65 4.46 5.52 0.44
N LEU A 66 3.22 5.99 0.53
CA LEU A 66 2.03 5.21 0.18
C LEU A 66 1.99 4.88 -1.32
N VAL A 67 2.35 5.83 -2.19
CA VAL A 67 2.49 5.60 -3.64
C VAL A 67 3.56 4.54 -3.91
N GLU A 68 4.72 4.62 -3.26
CA GLU A 68 5.77 3.60 -3.38
C GLU A 68 5.29 2.21 -2.93
N LEU A 69 4.58 2.14 -1.80
CA LEU A 69 4.08 0.88 -1.25
C LEU A 69 3.04 0.22 -2.16
N LEU A 70 2.14 0.99 -2.76
CA LEU A 70 1.07 0.45 -3.61
C LEU A 70 1.53 0.15 -5.04
N LEU A 71 2.33 1.03 -5.65
CA LEU A 71 2.88 0.77 -6.99
C LEU A 71 4.00 -0.29 -6.96
N GLY A 72 4.67 -0.41 -5.81
CA GLY A 72 5.91 -1.17 -5.69
C GLY A 72 7.10 -0.40 -6.24
N LYS A 73 8.31 -0.79 -5.81
CA LYS A 73 9.56 -0.10 -6.17
C LYS A 73 9.76 0.10 -7.68
N PRO A 74 9.52 -0.89 -8.56
CA PRO A 74 9.77 -0.72 -9.99
C PRO A 74 8.92 0.39 -10.61
N GLN A 75 7.59 0.33 -10.41
CA GLN A 75 6.68 1.31 -11.00
C GLN A 75 6.82 2.69 -10.31
N TYR A 76 7.17 2.74 -9.03
CA TYR A 76 7.46 4.02 -8.38
C TYR A 76 8.73 4.68 -8.95
N SER A 77 9.79 3.91 -9.21
CA SER A 77 10.99 4.43 -9.87
C SER A 77 10.69 4.94 -11.28
N ASP A 78 9.84 4.26 -12.04
CA ASP A 78 9.41 4.72 -13.36
C ASP A 78 8.65 6.05 -13.25
N LEU A 79 7.73 6.17 -12.26
CA LEU A 79 7.00 7.41 -12.01
C LEU A 79 7.93 8.58 -11.68
N LEU A 80 8.96 8.35 -10.86
CA LEU A 80 9.95 9.37 -10.55
C LEU A 80 10.78 9.75 -11.79
N ALA A 81 11.16 8.77 -12.62
CA ALA A 81 11.87 9.04 -13.86
C ALA A 81 11.04 9.91 -14.82
N LEU A 82 9.72 9.67 -14.93
CA LEU A 82 8.80 10.52 -15.70
C LEU A 82 8.77 11.96 -15.18
N TYR A 83 8.81 12.13 -13.85
CA TYR A 83 8.86 13.44 -13.22
C TYR A 83 10.19 14.16 -13.46
N GLU A 84 11.33 13.47 -13.30
CA GLU A 84 12.67 14.01 -13.56
C GLU A 84 12.86 14.41 -15.03
N GLN A 85 12.31 13.61 -15.95
CA GLN A 85 12.28 13.90 -17.38
C GLN A 85 11.30 15.02 -17.76
N LYS A 86 10.56 15.58 -16.79
CA LYS A 86 9.52 16.60 -16.99
C LYS A 86 8.39 16.17 -17.93
N LYS A 87 8.18 14.86 -18.10
CA LYS A 87 7.02 14.32 -18.83
C LYS A 87 5.74 14.50 -18.03
N ILE A 88 5.85 14.45 -16.70
CA ILE A 88 4.80 14.88 -15.78
C ILE A 88 5.32 16.05 -14.94
N ASN A 89 4.42 16.98 -14.61
CA ASN A 89 4.73 18.13 -13.75
C ASN A 89 4.31 17.83 -12.29
N GLN A 90 4.54 18.79 -11.40
CA GLN A 90 4.21 18.64 -9.98
C GLN A 90 2.70 18.46 -9.76
N GLU A 91 1.84 19.15 -10.52
CA GLU A 91 0.39 19.00 -10.41
C GLU A 91 -0.07 17.58 -10.76
N ASN A 92 0.50 16.97 -11.81
CA ASN A 92 0.22 15.59 -12.18
C ASN A 92 0.68 14.62 -11.08
N PHE A 93 1.86 14.86 -10.51
CA PHE A 93 2.38 14.04 -9.42
C PHE A 93 1.50 14.13 -8.17
N ASP A 94 1.09 15.34 -7.78
CA ASP A 94 0.19 15.59 -6.65
C ASP A 94 -1.19 14.96 -6.89
N ALA A 95 -1.68 14.97 -8.12
CA ALA A 95 -2.92 14.29 -8.51
C ALA A 95 -2.81 12.76 -8.34
N ILE A 96 -1.68 12.16 -8.72
CA ILE A 96 -1.41 10.74 -8.52
C ILE A 96 -1.38 10.39 -7.03
N VAL A 97 -0.65 11.18 -6.22
CA VAL A 97 -0.60 11.00 -4.77
C VAL A 97 -2.00 11.06 -4.16
N ARG A 98 -2.84 12.02 -4.58
CA ARG A 98 -4.23 12.14 -4.12
C ARG A 98 -5.08 10.93 -4.53
N THR A 99 -4.99 10.47 -5.77
CA THR A 99 -5.72 9.28 -6.25
C THR A 99 -5.37 8.04 -5.44
N VAL A 100 -4.08 7.82 -5.20
CA VAL A 100 -3.59 6.70 -4.39
C VAL A 100 -4.06 6.82 -2.94
N SER A 101 -4.00 8.02 -2.37
CA SER A 101 -4.43 8.27 -0.99
C SER A 101 -5.92 8.02 -0.81
N ASN A 102 -6.75 8.53 -1.73
CA ASN A 102 -8.20 8.30 -1.71
C ASN A 102 -8.52 6.81 -1.81
N LEU A 103 -7.88 6.08 -2.73
CA LEU A 103 -8.07 4.64 -2.87
C LEU A 103 -7.73 3.88 -1.59
N PHE A 104 -6.67 4.29 -0.89
CA PHE A 104 -6.26 3.70 0.38
C PHE A 104 -7.24 4.00 1.52
N PHE A 105 -7.70 5.24 1.66
CA PHE A 105 -8.63 5.61 2.72
C PHE A 105 -10.06 5.15 2.46
N ASP A 106 -10.51 5.12 1.21
CA ASP A 106 -11.79 4.52 0.83
C ASP A 106 -11.83 3.04 1.21
N HIS A 107 -10.70 2.33 1.05
CA HIS A 107 -10.58 0.95 1.51
C HIS A 107 -10.73 0.84 3.04
N MET A 108 -10.04 1.66 3.82
CA MET A 108 -10.16 1.67 5.28
C MET A 108 -11.58 2.00 5.77
N ASN A 109 -12.25 2.97 5.13
CA ASN A 109 -13.60 3.37 5.51
C ASN A 109 -14.68 2.37 5.05
N SER A 110 -14.42 1.60 3.99
CA SER A 110 -15.37 0.60 3.47
C SER A 110 -15.43 -0.66 4.35
N ASP A 111 -14.36 -1.00 5.07
CA ASP A 111 -14.33 -2.16 5.96
C ASP A 111 -15.05 -1.94 7.30
N GLU A 112 -15.25 -0.68 7.74
CA GLU A 112 -16.08 -0.39 8.93
C GLU A 112 -17.58 -0.65 8.72
N ASP A 113 -18.07 -0.65 7.47
CA ASP A 113 -19.48 -0.96 7.15
C ASP A 113 -19.75 -2.47 6.96
N ALA A 114 -18.72 -3.31 6.82
CA ALA A 114 -18.87 -4.77 6.71
C ALA A 114 -19.03 -5.45 8.08
N ALA A 115 -18.54 -4.85 9.17
CA ALA A 115 -18.70 -5.35 10.53
C ALA A 115 -20.05 -4.94 11.19
N GLY A 116 -20.77 -3.97 10.62
CA GLY A 116 -21.98 -3.38 11.22
C GLY A 116 -23.33 -3.90 10.70
N LYS A 117 -23.37 -4.69 9.61
CA LYS A 117 -24.64 -5.12 8.98
C LYS A 117 -25.00 -6.61 9.12
N ALA A 118 -24.21 -7.41 9.83
CA ALA A 118 -24.51 -8.83 10.03
C ALA A 118 -25.37 -9.13 11.28
N THR A 119 -25.71 -8.14 12.12
CA THR A 119 -26.43 -8.38 13.39
C THR A 119 -27.85 -7.81 13.45
N ALA A 120 -28.40 -7.29 12.35
CA ALA A 120 -29.77 -6.75 12.31
C ALA A 120 -30.74 -7.55 11.41
N ALA A 121 -30.53 -8.86 11.29
CA ALA A 121 -31.51 -9.78 10.72
C ALA A 121 -31.64 -11.02 11.62
N SER A 122 -32.45 -10.92 12.66
CA SER A 122 -33.05 -12.03 13.40
C SER A 122 -34.48 -11.66 13.74
#